data_AF-B4HIR4-F1
#
_entry.id   AF-B4HIR4-F1
#
_cell.length_a   1.000
_cell.length_b   1.000
_cell.length_c   1.000
_cell.angle_alpha   90.00
_cell.angle_beta   90.00
_cell.angle_gamma   90.00
#
_symmetry.space_group_name_H-M   'P 1'
#
loop_
_entity.id
_entity.type
_entity.pdbx_description
1 polymer ?
#
loop_
_entity_poly.entity_id
_entity_poly.type
_entity_poly.pdbx_seq_one_letter_code
_entity_poly.pdbx_strand_id
1 'polypeptide(L)'
;MKRVHVDNYTPKYYSGKWSWSAEKDCLEFEPHNDLENARERYITTNGYKFLRIIDQEEELIFRQAYVRDTGTYDFDTLVINDIRDLVLFLMPSDFLTYRFVEFMHRPAVHRLIHALIIYFEYFLRMVEFVLVRRDELADQIQSDQTIDMKKTFSIYLSQYRLLVARNYSVILKGEGDMAKYYHMKEIINISDTSRDRVFHEQFLAVMTQIVWICMHRRAYNVIEMEMNRLFRSDHFVMARPEYLSFTPAERSLLYGRNHKIVNYRTQISPLVQELEHVAEEDMPILWIGERKYRGNDKRIAEMELEYIVPGPQLRMIDVAHGILGHPKDLYNTILDLDWPTVRYSNFSLGYDPYHIIRQPHLDIPKIDALKARKMNENYEHFYKVYRIYEPHSLQILQKWLKRDKLVQFYRSGGLLLTNVVSRCEKELAEKVPVTKVDQVISNYFKVKSRLRKGSPYEQDNVSITSSRIGGFNSPRQKKTPQEYYFD
;
A
#
# COMPACT_ATOMS: atom_id res chain seq x y z
N MET A 1 -7.33 -1.60 -29.86
CA MET A 1 -7.73 -2.37 -28.66
C MET A 1 -6.85 -3.62 -28.58
N LYS A 2 -5.82 -3.62 -27.73
CA LYS A 2 -5.05 -4.84 -27.43
C LYS A 2 -5.85 -5.67 -26.42
N ARG A 3 -6.15 -6.91 -26.78
CA ARG A 3 -6.82 -7.90 -25.92
C ARG A 3 -5.90 -8.27 -24.75
N VAL A 4 -6.46 -8.26 -23.54
CA VAL A 4 -5.88 -8.74 -22.27
C VAL A 4 -7.13 -9.18 -21.49
N HIS A 5 -7.51 -10.44 -21.22
CA HIS A 5 -7.06 -11.82 -21.43
C HIS A 5 -8.30 -12.67 -21.86
N VAL A 6 -8.25 -13.94 -22.30
CA VAL A 6 -8.10 -15.19 -21.51
C VAL A 6 -7.78 -16.37 -22.47
N ASP A 7 -6.75 -17.13 -22.07
CA ASP A 7 -6.33 -18.50 -22.44
C ASP A 7 -6.07 -18.92 -23.91
N ASN A 8 -4.79 -18.94 -24.30
CA ASN A 8 -3.97 -20.17 -24.31
C ASN A 8 -2.51 -19.85 -24.69
N TYR A 9 -1.60 -20.08 -23.75
CA TYR A 9 -0.17 -20.31 -23.98
C TYR A 9 0.65 -19.18 -24.65
N THR A 10 1.03 -18.19 -23.86
CA THR A 10 2.42 -17.71 -23.88
C THR A 10 3.08 -18.25 -22.62
N PRO A 11 4.22 -18.96 -22.67
CA PRO A 11 4.90 -19.35 -21.45
C PRO A 11 5.25 -18.06 -20.71
N LYS A 12 4.54 -17.80 -19.61
CA LYS A 12 5.04 -16.91 -18.57
C LYS A 12 6.39 -17.52 -18.22
N TYR A 13 7.48 -16.81 -18.49
CA TYR A 13 8.76 -17.19 -17.92
C TYR A 13 8.57 -17.06 -16.42
N TYR A 14 8.19 -18.15 -15.76
CA TYR A 14 8.27 -18.20 -14.31
C TYR A 14 9.75 -18.00 -13.98
N SER A 15 10.08 -17.23 -12.95
CA SER A 15 11.38 -17.41 -12.29
C SER A 15 11.32 -18.77 -11.63
N GLY A 16 12.33 -19.61 -11.80
CA GLY A 16 12.26 -21.00 -11.34
C GLY A 16 13.59 -21.70 -11.51
N LYS A 17 13.71 -22.90 -10.93
CA LYS A 17 14.89 -23.75 -11.08
C LYS A 17 14.54 -24.91 -12.02
N TRP A 18 15.47 -25.28 -12.87
CA TRP A 18 15.40 -26.56 -13.57
C TRP A 18 15.99 -27.63 -12.65
N SER A 19 15.18 -28.61 -12.26
CA SER A 19 15.61 -29.78 -11.51
C SER A 19 15.51 -31.01 -12.40
N TRP A 20 16.46 -31.94 -12.23
CA TRP A 20 16.41 -33.23 -12.92
C TRP A 20 15.51 -34.18 -12.13
N SER A 21 14.43 -34.66 -12.74
CA SER A 21 13.47 -35.58 -12.12
C SER A 21 13.82 -37.02 -12.51
N ALA A 22 14.45 -37.76 -11.59
CA ALA A 22 14.89 -39.14 -11.85
C ALA A 22 13.73 -40.11 -12.15
N GLU A 23 12.53 -39.82 -11.64
CA GLU A 23 11.34 -40.66 -11.86
C GLU A 23 10.77 -40.51 -13.29
N LYS A 24 10.93 -39.33 -13.89
CA LYS A 24 10.37 -38.99 -15.21
C LYS A 24 11.42 -38.89 -16.31
N ASP A 25 12.70 -39.08 -15.96
CA ASP A 25 13.86 -38.99 -16.84
C ASP A 25 13.85 -37.71 -17.69
N CYS A 26 13.46 -36.58 -17.08
CA CYS A 26 13.33 -35.31 -17.77
C CYS A 26 13.70 -34.12 -16.87
N LEU A 27 14.07 -33.01 -17.53
CA LEU A 27 14.24 -31.72 -16.87
C LEU A 27 12.86 -31.15 -16.55
N GLU A 28 12.54 -31.07 -15.26
CA GLU A 28 11.33 -30.42 -14.77
C GLU A 28 11.65 -28.98 -14.38
N PHE A 29 10.78 -28.07 -14.80
CA PHE A 29 10.89 -26.67 -14.44
C PHE A 29 10.04 -26.39 -13.20
N GLU A 30 10.69 -26.07 -12.09
CA GLU A 30 10.04 -25.71 -10.83
C GLU A 30 9.82 -24.18 -10.78
N PRO A 31 8.59 -23.68 -10.99
CA PRO A 31 8.31 -22.26 -10.87
C PRO A 31 8.42 -21.82 -9.40
N HIS A 32 9.12 -20.73 -9.15
CA HIS A 32 9.14 -20.00 -7.89
C HIS A 32 7.80 -19.27 -7.74
N ASN A 33 6.77 -19.98 -7.28
CA ASN A 33 5.51 -19.39 -6.84
C ASN A 33 5.39 -19.60 -5.34
N ASP A 34 5.50 -18.53 -4.56
CA ASP A 34 5.36 -18.58 -3.09
C ASP A 34 3.95 -19.00 -2.64
N LEU A 35 3.00 -19.08 -3.57
CA LEU A 35 1.61 -19.51 -3.36
C LEU A 35 1.27 -20.60 -4.37
N GLU A 36 1.06 -21.83 -3.87
CA GLU A 36 0.84 -23.06 -4.66
C GLU A 36 -0.32 -22.96 -5.67
N ASN A 37 -1.33 -22.11 -5.41
CA ASN A 37 -2.52 -21.96 -6.24
C ASN A 37 -2.63 -20.58 -6.90
N ALA A 38 -1.93 -20.38 -8.02
CA ALA A 38 -2.04 -19.15 -8.82
C ALA A 38 -3.44 -18.89 -9.44
N ARG A 39 -4.38 -19.83 -9.32
CA ARG A 39 -5.73 -19.78 -9.92
C ARG A 39 -6.84 -19.33 -8.97
N GLU A 40 -6.54 -19.12 -7.69
CA GLU A 40 -7.55 -18.68 -6.73
C GLU A 40 -7.90 -17.20 -6.94
N ARG A 41 -9.19 -16.92 -7.14
CA ARG A 41 -9.71 -15.54 -7.29
C ARG A 41 -9.47 -14.70 -6.03
N TYR A 42 -9.34 -15.34 -4.87
CA TYR A 42 -9.18 -14.68 -3.59
C TYR A 42 -7.87 -15.09 -2.92
N ILE A 43 -7.32 -14.19 -2.12
CA ILE A 43 -6.23 -14.46 -1.19
C ILE A 43 -6.72 -14.20 0.23
N THR A 44 -6.38 -15.09 1.15
CA THR A 44 -6.74 -14.92 2.56
C THR A 44 -5.61 -14.18 3.28
N THR A 45 -5.91 -13.01 3.84
CA THR A 45 -4.97 -12.17 4.60
C THR A 45 -5.54 -11.90 5.98
N ASN A 46 -4.84 -12.36 7.03
CA ASN A 46 -5.30 -12.22 8.42
C ASN A 46 -6.76 -12.67 8.64
N GLY A 47 -7.23 -13.68 7.89
CA GLY A 47 -8.60 -14.22 7.97
C GLY A 47 -9.63 -13.55 7.05
N TYR A 48 -9.25 -12.54 6.27
CA TYR A 48 -10.13 -11.84 5.33
C TYR A 48 -9.83 -12.21 3.88
N LYS A 49 -10.87 -12.29 3.04
CA LYS A 49 -10.77 -12.67 1.63
C LYS A 49 -10.62 -11.45 0.73
N PHE A 50 -9.41 -11.17 0.26
CA PHE A 50 -9.14 -10.12 -0.72
C PHE A 50 -9.25 -10.67 -2.14
N LEU A 51 -9.69 -9.84 -3.09
CA LEU A 51 -9.60 -10.18 -4.51
C LEU A 51 -8.12 -10.19 -4.94
N ARG A 52 -7.69 -11.29 -5.57
CA ARG A 52 -6.35 -11.44 -6.14
C ARG A 52 -6.34 -11.11 -7.63
N ILE A 53 -7.37 -11.55 -8.35
CA ILE A 53 -7.56 -11.37 -9.79
C ILE A 53 -8.87 -10.63 -10.00
N ILE A 54 -8.89 -9.76 -11.01
CA ILE A 54 -10.06 -8.95 -11.37
C ILE A 54 -10.62 -9.42 -12.72
N ASP A 55 -11.94 -9.42 -12.87
CA ASP A 55 -12.59 -9.72 -14.15
C ASP A 55 -12.39 -8.55 -15.14
N GLN A 56 -12.51 -8.81 -16.45
CA GLN A 56 -12.33 -7.77 -17.49
C GLN A 56 -13.30 -6.58 -17.30
N GLU A 57 -14.53 -6.85 -16.87
CA GLU A 57 -15.52 -5.82 -16.57
C GLU A 57 -15.10 -4.96 -15.38
N GLU A 58 -14.64 -5.60 -14.31
CA GLU A 58 -14.16 -4.93 -13.09
C GLU A 58 -12.90 -4.11 -13.38
N GLU A 59 -12.03 -4.60 -14.26
CA GLU A 59 -10.85 -3.89 -14.73
C GLU A 59 -11.23 -2.60 -15.49
N LEU A 60 -12.20 -2.66 -16.40
CA LEU A 60 -12.68 -1.48 -17.12
C LEU A 60 -13.29 -0.44 -16.17
N ILE A 61 -14.08 -0.91 -15.19
CA ILE A 61 -14.66 -0.07 -14.16
C ILE A 61 -13.56 0.60 -13.33
N PHE A 62 -12.54 -0.16 -12.93
CA PHE A 62 -11.40 0.36 -12.19
C PHE A 62 -10.66 1.43 -12.99
N ARG A 63 -10.30 1.15 -14.25
CA ARG A 63 -9.59 2.08 -15.15
C ARG A 63 -10.31 3.40 -15.33
N GLN A 64 -11.64 3.37 -15.43
CA GLN A 64 -12.41 4.56 -15.75
C GLN A 64 -12.87 5.33 -14.51
N ALA A 65 -13.22 4.61 -13.45
CA ALA A 65 -13.74 5.24 -12.25
C ALA A 65 -12.65 5.46 -11.21
N TYR A 66 -11.73 4.52 -10.96
CA TYR A 66 -10.89 4.57 -9.76
C TYR A 66 -9.43 4.95 -10.01
N VAL A 67 -8.95 4.85 -11.25
CA VAL A 67 -7.60 5.32 -11.59
C VAL A 67 -7.50 6.84 -11.43
N ARG A 68 -6.35 7.27 -10.91
CA ARG A 68 -5.97 8.67 -10.73
C ARG A 68 -6.08 9.47 -12.04
N ASP A 69 -6.45 10.74 -11.93
CA ASP A 69 -6.68 11.60 -13.08
C ASP A 69 -5.38 11.87 -13.88
N THR A 70 -5.51 11.88 -15.20
CA THR A 70 -4.45 12.16 -16.18
C THR A 70 -3.85 13.56 -16.04
N GLY A 71 -4.55 14.50 -15.41
CA GLY A 71 -4.06 15.87 -15.19
C GLY A 71 -3.07 16.03 -14.03
N THR A 72 -2.74 14.95 -13.30
CA THR A 72 -1.79 15.00 -12.17
C THR A 72 -0.34 14.99 -12.66
N TYR A 73 0.55 15.74 -11.99
CA TYR A 73 1.95 15.91 -12.42
C TYR A 73 2.78 14.62 -12.34
N ASP A 74 2.32 13.65 -11.55
CA ASP A 74 2.95 12.36 -11.29
C ASP A 74 2.22 11.20 -11.99
N PHE A 75 1.31 11.48 -12.95
CA PHE A 75 0.45 10.48 -13.59
C PHE A 75 1.24 9.33 -14.23
N ASP A 76 2.39 9.64 -14.83
CA ASP A 76 3.23 8.69 -15.56
C ASP A 76 3.99 7.73 -14.64
N THR A 77 4.04 8.00 -13.34
CA THR A 77 4.75 7.21 -12.35
C THR A 77 3.81 6.56 -11.35
N LEU A 78 4.20 5.38 -10.85
CA LEU A 78 3.49 4.70 -9.78
C LEU A 78 3.78 5.36 -8.42
N VAL A 79 2.71 5.70 -7.70
CA VAL A 79 2.77 6.34 -6.38
C VAL A 79 1.97 5.50 -5.36
N ILE A 80 2.24 5.69 -4.07
CA ILE A 80 1.54 5.04 -2.95
C ILE A 80 0.00 5.15 -3.10
N ASN A 81 -0.50 6.26 -3.64
CA ASN A 81 -1.93 6.45 -3.86
C ASN A 81 -2.51 5.43 -4.85
N ASP A 82 -1.79 5.08 -5.93
CA ASP A 82 -2.27 4.09 -6.91
C ASP A 82 -2.37 2.70 -6.28
N ILE A 83 -1.39 2.33 -5.44
CA ILE A 83 -1.39 1.04 -4.72
C ILE A 83 -2.53 1.00 -3.70
N ARG A 84 -2.69 2.08 -2.92
CA ARG A 84 -3.78 2.19 -1.93
C ARG A 84 -5.13 2.08 -2.60
N ASP A 85 -5.36 2.81 -3.69
CA ASP A 85 -6.64 2.83 -4.39
C ASP A 85 -6.94 1.46 -5.01
N LEU A 86 -5.92 0.77 -5.55
CA LEU A 86 -6.08 -0.62 -5.98
C LEU A 86 -6.47 -1.54 -4.80
N VAL A 87 -5.81 -1.45 -3.66
CA VAL A 87 -6.15 -2.29 -2.49
C VAL A 87 -7.55 -1.99 -1.96
N LEU A 88 -7.97 -0.71 -1.93
CA LEU A 88 -9.34 -0.32 -1.57
C LEU A 88 -10.38 -0.88 -2.55
N PHE A 89 -10.00 -1.09 -3.82
CA PHE A 89 -10.85 -1.77 -4.78
C PHE A 89 -10.92 -3.28 -4.52
N LEU A 90 -9.78 -3.92 -4.20
CA LEU A 90 -9.68 -5.37 -3.98
C LEU A 90 -10.17 -5.86 -2.60
N MET A 91 -10.35 -4.96 -1.63
CA MET A 91 -10.72 -5.33 -0.26
C MET A 91 -12.18 -5.81 -0.13
N PRO A 92 -12.51 -6.60 0.91
CA PRO A 92 -13.88 -7.00 1.20
C PRO A 92 -14.85 -5.82 1.33
N SER A 93 -16.10 -6.01 0.92
CA SER A 93 -17.17 -5.01 1.08
C SER A 93 -17.39 -4.56 2.52
N ASP A 94 -17.16 -5.45 3.48
CA ASP A 94 -17.33 -5.16 4.92
C ASP A 94 -16.41 -4.05 5.42
N PHE A 95 -15.33 -3.76 4.69
CA PHE A 95 -14.31 -2.76 5.08
C PHE A 95 -14.69 -1.35 4.58
N LEU A 96 -15.63 -1.24 3.63
CA LEU A 96 -16.07 0.03 3.03
C LEU A 96 -16.95 0.87 3.95
N THR A 97 -16.46 1.15 5.15
CA THR A 97 -17.07 2.10 6.07
C THR A 97 -16.48 3.49 5.86
N TYR A 98 -17.29 4.54 6.09
CA TYR A 98 -16.81 5.93 5.96
C TYR A 98 -15.57 6.17 6.83
N ARG A 99 -15.61 5.68 8.08
CA ARG A 99 -14.52 5.79 9.04
C ARG A 99 -13.22 5.17 8.52
N PHE A 100 -13.27 3.95 7.97
CA PHE A 100 -12.08 3.26 7.48
C PHE A 100 -11.51 3.90 6.23
N VAL A 101 -12.35 4.21 5.24
CA VAL A 101 -11.88 4.87 4.01
C VAL A 101 -11.29 6.24 4.33
N GLU A 102 -11.94 7.05 5.16
CA GLU A 102 -11.40 8.35 5.57
C GLU A 102 -10.07 8.21 6.30
N PHE A 103 -9.95 7.21 7.20
CA PHE A 103 -8.71 6.92 7.92
C PHE A 103 -7.54 6.59 6.96
N MET A 104 -7.77 5.73 5.97
CA MET A 104 -6.75 5.35 4.98
C MET A 104 -6.21 6.50 4.14
N HIS A 105 -6.97 7.60 4.04
CA HIS A 105 -6.58 8.81 3.31
C HIS A 105 -5.89 9.85 4.20
N ARG A 106 -5.69 9.57 5.49
CA ARG A 106 -5.04 10.52 6.40
C ARG A 106 -3.52 10.57 6.22
N PRO A 107 -2.88 11.74 6.41
CA PRO A 107 -1.43 11.88 6.27
C PRO A 107 -0.62 10.94 7.18
N ALA A 108 -1.08 10.70 8.42
CA ALA A 108 -0.38 9.80 9.35
C ALA A 108 -0.32 8.36 8.82
N VAL A 109 -1.41 7.87 8.22
CA VAL A 109 -1.46 6.54 7.60
C VAL A 109 -0.56 6.49 6.37
N HIS A 110 -0.58 7.53 5.54
CA HIS A 110 0.33 7.62 4.40
C HIS A 110 1.82 7.57 4.81
N ARG A 111 2.20 8.26 5.90
CA ARG A 111 3.56 8.18 6.47
C ARG A 111 3.90 6.78 6.94
N LEU A 112 2.97 6.09 7.60
CA LEU A 112 3.18 4.71 8.02
C LEU A 112 3.36 3.79 6.81
N ILE A 113 2.51 3.91 5.78
CA ILE A 113 2.65 3.12 4.53
C ILE A 113 4.04 3.34 3.94
N HIS A 114 4.48 4.59 3.82
CA HIS A 114 5.79 4.91 3.27
C HIS A 114 6.94 4.30 4.09
N ALA A 115 6.91 4.46 5.41
CA ALA A 115 7.92 3.88 6.30
C ALA A 115 7.93 2.34 6.25
N LEU A 116 6.76 1.71 6.12
CA LEU A 116 6.66 0.26 5.98
C LEU A 116 7.26 -0.21 4.65
N ILE A 117 7.02 0.50 3.55
CA ILE A 117 7.59 0.14 2.24
C ILE A 117 9.12 0.14 2.32
N ILE A 118 9.73 1.21 2.85
CA ILE A 118 11.18 1.32 3.03
C ILE A 118 11.69 0.19 3.93
N TYR A 119 11.01 -0.06 5.05
CA TYR A 119 11.37 -1.14 5.97
C TYR A 119 11.33 -2.52 5.30
N PHE A 120 10.24 -2.84 4.62
CA PHE A 120 10.03 -4.16 4.03
C PHE A 120 10.99 -4.45 2.90
N GLU A 121 11.36 -3.44 2.13
CA GLU A 121 12.40 -3.60 1.14
C GLU A 121 13.74 -4.02 1.77
N TYR A 122 14.20 -3.29 2.78
CA TYR A 122 15.45 -3.63 3.46
C TYR A 122 15.35 -4.98 4.19
N PHE A 123 14.20 -5.27 4.81
CA PHE A 123 13.94 -6.54 5.48
C PHE A 123 13.96 -7.74 4.51
N LEU A 124 13.30 -7.64 3.36
CA LEU A 124 13.28 -8.74 2.38
C LEU A 124 14.68 -9.00 1.81
N ARG A 125 15.46 -7.95 1.52
CA ARG A 125 16.87 -8.08 1.13
C ARG A 125 17.69 -8.80 2.22
N MET A 126 17.45 -8.48 3.49
CA MET A 126 18.09 -9.14 4.63
C MET A 126 17.68 -10.61 4.77
N VAL A 127 16.40 -10.94 4.55
CA VAL A 127 15.92 -12.32 4.58
C VAL A 127 16.55 -13.13 3.45
N GLU A 128 16.59 -12.60 2.24
CA GLU A 128 17.25 -13.25 1.10
C GLU A 128 18.73 -13.51 1.39
N PHE A 129 19.45 -12.51 1.92
CA PHE A 129 20.84 -12.67 2.36
C PHE A 129 21.00 -13.79 3.39
N VAL A 130 20.11 -13.86 4.38
CA VAL A 130 20.13 -14.91 5.41
C VAL A 130 19.88 -16.29 4.81
N LEU A 131 18.92 -16.41 3.89
CA LEU A 131 18.58 -17.66 3.22
C LEU A 131 19.72 -18.18 2.34
N VAL A 132 20.27 -17.31 1.49
CA VAL A 132 21.45 -17.66 0.66
C VAL A 132 22.60 -18.11 1.56
N ARG A 133 22.85 -17.40 2.65
CA ARG A 133 23.91 -17.77 3.61
C ARG A 133 23.64 -19.07 4.33
N ARG A 134 22.39 -19.37 4.67
CA ARG A 134 22.00 -20.65 5.30
C ARG A 134 22.33 -21.81 4.36
N ASP A 135 22.03 -21.66 3.08
CA ASP A 135 22.29 -22.68 2.08
C ASP A 135 23.80 -22.84 1.79
N GLU A 136 24.58 -21.74 1.83
CA GLU A 136 26.05 -21.76 1.68
C GLU A 136 26.80 -22.30 2.91
N LEU A 137 26.32 -22.00 4.13
CA LEU A 137 27.01 -22.28 5.40
C LEU A 137 26.74 -23.68 5.96
N ALA A 138 26.03 -24.55 5.24
CA ALA A 138 25.82 -25.93 5.66
C ALA A 138 27.14 -26.67 6.00
N ASP A 139 28.28 -26.20 5.48
CA ASP A 139 29.60 -26.83 5.64
C ASP A 139 30.73 -25.90 6.21
N GLN A 140 30.45 -24.69 6.73
CA GLN A 140 31.52 -23.74 7.14
C GLN A 140 31.39 -23.08 8.53
N ILE A 141 32.54 -22.87 9.18
CA ILE A 141 32.70 -22.21 10.49
C ILE A 141 32.72 -20.67 10.31
N GLN A 142 31.99 -19.93 11.14
CA GLN A 142 31.88 -18.47 11.08
C GLN A 142 33.10 -17.78 11.70
N SER A 143 33.64 -16.75 11.04
CA SER A 143 34.72 -15.90 11.58
C SER A 143 34.17 -14.71 12.40
N ASP A 144 34.96 -14.15 13.31
CA ASP A 144 34.56 -13.00 14.14
C ASP A 144 34.12 -11.77 13.32
N GLN A 145 34.73 -11.56 12.14
CA GLN A 145 34.33 -10.48 11.22
C GLN A 145 32.90 -10.64 10.73
N THR A 146 32.44 -11.88 10.51
CA THR A 146 31.06 -12.15 10.11
C THR A 146 30.07 -11.84 11.23
N ILE A 147 30.49 -11.99 12.49
CA ILE A 147 29.66 -11.70 13.67
C ILE A 147 29.44 -10.19 13.80
N ASP A 148 30.50 -9.38 13.64
CA ASP A 148 30.38 -7.92 13.73
C ASP A 148 29.62 -7.31 12.54
N MET A 149 29.77 -7.89 11.35
CA MET A 149 28.94 -7.54 10.20
C MET A 149 27.44 -7.82 10.46
N LYS A 150 27.11 -9.01 10.98
CA LYS A 150 25.74 -9.37 11.38
C LYS A 150 25.17 -8.40 12.42
N LYS A 151 25.95 -8.05 13.44
CA LYS A 151 25.54 -7.05 14.44
C LYS A 151 25.20 -5.70 13.79
N THR A 152 25.99 -5.28 12.80
CA THR A 152 25.79 -4.00 12.11
C THR A 152 24.52 -4.03 11.25
N PHE A 153 24.27 -5.10 10.50
CA PHE A 153 23.03 -5.28 9.76
C PHE A 153 21.79 -5.31 10.66
N SER A 154 21.87 -5.99 11.80
CA SER A 154 20.80 -6.01 12.79
C SER A 154 20.46 -4.60 13.30
N ILE A 155 21.47 -3.77 13.50
CA ILE A 155 21.32 -2.37 13.90
C ILE A 155 20.62 -1.56 12.80
N TYR A 156 21.06 -1.66 11.54
CA TYR A 156 20.42 -0.94 10.43
C TYR A 156 18.95 -1.31 10.29
N LEU A 157 18.62 -2.61 10.44
CA LEU A 157 17.24 -3.07 10.42
C LEU A 157 16.42 -2.53 11.62
N SER A 158 17.03 -2.37 12.79
CA SER A 158 16.41 -1.73 13.96
C SER A 158 16.13 -0.23 13.71
N GLN A 159 17.00 0.48 12.98
CA GLN A 159 16.79 1.89 12.61
C GLN A 159 15.55 2.07 11.70
N TYR A 160 15.40 1.23 10.68
CA TYR A 160 14.19 1.24 9.85
C TYR A 160 12.93 0.86 10.65
N ARG A 161 13.03 -0.08 11.60
CA ARG A 161 11.90 -0.37 12.52
C ARG A 161 11.56 0.81 13.41
N LEU A 162 12.54 1.56 13.88
CA LEU A 162 12.32 2.76 14.68
C LEU A 162 11.52 3.81 13.89
N LEU A 163 11.82 3.98 12.59
CA LEU A 163 11.07 4.86 11.69
C LEU A 163 9.60 4.42 11.55
N VAL A 164 9.35 3.12 11.39
CA VAL A 164 7.98 2.55 11.35
C VAL A 164 7.28 2.75 12.70
N ALA A 165 7.96 2.43 13.80
CA ALA A 165 7.41 2.49 15.14
C ALA A 165 6.98 3.90 15.51
N ARG A 166 7.81 4.90 15.19
CA ARG A 166 7.48 6.31 15.40
C ARG A 166 6.21 6.71 14.64
N ASN A 167 6.12 6.40 13.34
CA ASN A 167 4.91 6.72 12.55
C ASN A 167 3.67 5.97 13.06
N TYR A 168 3.84 4.73 13.53
CA TYR A 168 2.75 3.95 14.11
C TYR A 168 2.28 4.52 15.46
N SER A 169 3.20 5.03 16.28
CA SER A 169 2.89 5.61 17.59
C SER A 169 1.97 6.83 17.51
N VAL A 170 2.12 7.65 16.46
CA VAL A 170 1.23 8.80 16.17
C VAL A 170 -0.21 8.33 15.97
N ILE A 171 -0.39 7.21 15.26
CA ILE A 171 -1.70 6.60 15.02
C ILE A 171 -2.26 6.02 16.33
N LEU A 172 -1.45 5.26 17.07
CA LEU A 172 -1.87 4.63 18.33
C LEU A 172 -2.27 5.63 19.41
N LYS A 173 -1.52 6.72 19.57
CA LYS A 173 -1.82 7.78 20.54
C LYS A 173 -3.02 8.62 20.14
N GLY A 174 -3.51 8.49 18.90
CA GLY A 174 -4.57 9.34 18.39
C GLY A 174 -4.17 10.81 18.30
N GLU A 175 -2.89 11.12 18.01
CA GLU A 175 -2.42 12.50 17.96
C GLU A 175 -3.09 13.29 16.80
N GLY A 176 -3.57 14.50 17.10
CA GLY A 176 -4.19 15.42 16.14
C GLY A 176 -5.41 14.81 15.42
N ASP A 177 -5.34 14.75 14.09
CA ASP A 177 -6.40 14.23 13.22
C ASP A 177 -6.77 12.76 13.46
N MET A 178 -5.94 12.01 14.21
CA MET A 178 -6.16 10.60 14.49
C MET A 178 -7.12 10.34 15.67
N ALA A 179 -7.34 11.34 16.55
CA ALA A 179 -8.12 11.19 17.78
C ALA A 179 -9.53 10.64 17.56
N LYS A 180 -10.15 10.98 16.42
CA LYS A 180 -11.51 10.54 16.06
C LYS A 180 -11.63 9.05 15.69
N TYR A 181 -10.51 8.38 15.40
CA TYR A 181 -10.50 6.99 14.93
C TYR A 181 -10.22 5.98 16.03
N TYR A 182 -9.82 6.41 17.21
CA TYR A 182 -9.63 5.52 18.36
C TYR A 182 -10.51 5.99 19.50
N HIS A 183 -11.26 5.07 20.10
CA HIS A 183 -12.15 5.40 21.20
C HIS A 183 -11.38 5.45 22.52
N MET A 184 -10.33 6.27 22.62
CA MET A 184 -9.76 6.58 23.92
C MET A 184 -10.69 7.56 24.62
N LYS A 185 -11.45 7.09 25.62
CA LYS A 185 -12.12 8.00 26.55
C LYS A 185 -11.03 8.73 27.32
N GLU A 186 -10.88 10.04 27.11
CA GLU A 186 -9.84 10.91 27.72
C GLU A 186 -9.70 10.74 29.24
N ILE A 187 -10.77 10.31 29.92
CA ILE A 187 -10.81 10.18 31.38
C ILE A 187 -10.35 8.80 31.88
N ILE A 188 -10.46 7.75 31.06
CA ILE A 188 -10.25 6.35 31.52
C ILE A 188 -9.21 5.60 30.68
N ASN A 189 -8.86 6.10 29.48
CA ASN A 189 -7.95 5.45 28.52
C ASN A 189 -8.34 4.00 28.18
N ILE A 190 -9.63 3.65 28.29
CA ILE A 190 -10.16 2.33 27.92
C ILE A 190 -10.80 2.45 26.53
N SER A 191 -10.20 1.77 25.55
CA SER A 191 -10.73 1.59 24.20
C SER A 191 -11.98 0.71 24.20
N ASP A 192 -12.84 0.86 23.18
CA ASP A 192 -13.85 -0.17 22.90
C ASP A 192 -13.14 -1.38 22.28
N THR A 193 -12.75 -2.31 23.16
CA THR A 193 -11.82 -3.40 22.85
C THR A 193 -12.27 -4.28 21.69
N SER A 194 -13.58 -4.42 21.45
CA SER A 194 -14.09 -5.23 20.34
C SER A 194 -14.05 -4.48 19.01
N ARG A 195 -14.58 -3.25 18.99
CA ARG A 195 -14.63 -2.45 17.75
C ARG A 195 -13.24 -2.01 17.28
N ASP A 196 -12.40 -1.56 18.20
CA ASP A 196 -11.05 -1.10 17.86
C ASP A 196 -10.14 -2.29 17.48
N ARG A 197 -10.38 -3.49 18.04
CA ARG A 197 -9.74 -4.73 17.57
C ARG A 197 -10.10 -5.03 16.12
N VAL A 198 -11.40 -5.07 15.77
CA VAL A 198 -11.82 -5.35 14.38
C VAL A 198 -11.23 -4.31 13.43
N PHE A 199 -11.27 -3.03 13.79
CA PHE A 199 -10.68 -1.96 13.00
C PHE A 199 -9.17 -2.15 12.79
N HIS A 200 -8.43 -2.52 13.84
CA HIS A 200 -7.00 -2.79 13.76
C HIS A 200 -6.68 -4.02 12.89
N GLU A 201 -7.48 -5.08 13.00
CA GLU A 201 -7.33 -6.30 12.18
C GLU A 201 -7.57 -6.00 10.68
N GLN A 202 -8.61 -5.23 10.37
CA GLN A 202 -8.89 -4.76 9.01
C GLN A 202 -7.75 -3.89 8.48
N PHE A 203 -7.24 -2.99 9.31
CA PHE A 203 -6.13 -2.13 8.98
C PHE A 203 -4.87 -2.94 8.65
N LEU A 204 -4.46 -3.86 9.53
CA LEU A 204 -3.29 -4.71 9.28
C LEU A 204 -3.43 -5.51 7.99
N ALA A 205 -4.61 -6.08 7.72
CA ALA A 205 -4.84 -6.84 6.49
C ALA A 205 -4.66 -5.99 5.22
N VAL A 206 -5.19 -4.76 5.22
CA VAL A 206 -5.01 -3.80 4.12
C VAL A 206 -3.55 -3.38 3.97
N MET A 207 -2.85 -3.12 5.08
CA MET A 207 -1.44 -2.74 5.06
C MET A 207 -0.55 -3.85 4.51
N THR A 208 -0.80 -5.11 4.88
CA THR A 208 -0.11 -6.27 4.30
C THR A 208 -0.29 -6.34 2.78
N GLN A 209 -1.52 -6.13 2.29
CA GLN A 209 -1.79 -6.10 0.85
C GLN A 209 -1.08 -4.96 0.13
N ILE A 210 -1.06 -3.75 0.71
CA ILE A 210 -0.33 -2.60 0.15
C ILE A 210 1.15 -2.90 0.02
N VAL A 211 1.79 -3.40 1.09
CA VAL A 211 3.21 -3.74 1.08
C VAL A 211 3.50 -4.87 0.08
N TRP A 212 2.67 -5.92 0.05
CA TRP A 212 2.86 -7.03 -0.88
C TRP A 212 2.79 -6.59 -2.36
N ILE A 213 1.80 -5.77 -2.72
CA ILE A 213 1.71 -5.21 -4.08
C ILE A 213 2.93 -4.33 -4.37
N CYS A 214 3.34 -3.51 -3.41
CA CYS A 214 4.51 -2.66 -3.55
C CYS A 214 5.81 -3.47 -3.80
N MET A 215 5.94 -4.63 -3.17
CA MET A 215 7.09 -5.55 -3.30
C MET A 215 6.92 -6.55 -4.46
N HIS A 216 6.42 -6.07 -5.61
CA HIS A 216 6.23 -6.86 -6.84
C HIS A 216 5.38 -8.14 -6.68
N ARG A 217 4.51 -8.19 -5.67
CA ARG A 217 3.70 -9.37 -5.31
C ARG A 217 4.52 -10.63 -5.02
N ARG A 218 5.75 -10.48 -4.53
CA ARG A 218 6.63 -11.59 -4.12
C ARG A 218 6.66 -11.76 -2.60
N ALA A 219 7.11 -12.92 -2.14
CA ALA A 219 7.35 -13.26 -0.75
C ALA A 219 6.15 -13.01 0.20
N TYR A 220 4.92 -13.27 -0.27
CA TYR A 220 3.69 -12.95 0.47
C TYR A 220 3.70 -13.50 1.89
N ASN A 221 4.06 -14.78 2.06
CA ASN A 221 4.07 -15.45 3.38
C ASN A 221 5.08 -14.80 4.34
N VAL A 222 6.24 -14.37 3.83
CA VAL A 222 7.27 -13.68 4.61
C VAL A 222 6.76 -12.29 5.04
N ILE A 223 6.09 -11.57 4.14
CA ILE A 223 5.51 -10.25 4.42
C ILE A 223 4.37 -10.37 5.45
N GLU A 224 3.43 -11.30 5.27
CA GLU A 224 2.31 -11.52 6.20
C GLU A 224 2.82 -11.92 7.60
N MET A 225 3.81 -12.82 7.67
CA MET A 225 4.44 -13.23 8.92
C MET A 225 5.10 -12.05 9.63
N GLU A 226 5.93 -11.28 8.92
CA GLU A 226 6.66 -10.15 9.51
C GLU A 226 5.72 -9.00 9.91
N MET A 227 4.68 -8.71 9.11
CA MET A 227 3.64 -7.75 9.48
C MET A 227 2.96 -8.16 10.78
N ASN A 228 2.56 -9.41 10.91
CA ASN A 228 1.92 -9.88 12.15
C ASN A 228 2.89 -9.83 13.34
N ARG A 229 4.16 -10.19 13.13
CA ARG A 229 5.20 -10.11 14.17
C ARG A 229 5.40 -8.67 14.64
N LEU A 230 5.59 -7.70 13.74
CA LEU A 230 5.88 -6.31 14.08
C LEU A 230 4.78 -5.63 14.89
N PHE A 231 3.52 -5.88 14.52
CA PHE A 231 2.38 -5.17 15.11
C PHE A 231 1.77 -5.91 16.30
N ARG A 232 1.85 -7.25 16.35
CA ARG A 232 1.24 -8.05 17.42
C ARG A 232 2.24 -8.65 18.39
N SER A 233 3.46 -8.97 17.94
CA SER A 233 4.46 -9.87 18.54
C SER A 233 4.36 -11.34 18.12
N ASP A 234 5.47 -12.06 18.27
CA ASP A 234 5.64 -13.49 17.94
C ASP A 234 4.61 -14.39 18.65
N HIS A 235 4.13 -13.98 19.84
CA HIS A 235 3.18 -14.76 20.64
C HIS A 235 1.79 -14.90 20.00
N PHE A 236 1.43 -13.96 19.12
CA PHE A 236 0.10 -13.91 18.49
C PHE A 236 0.16 -14.22 16.98
N VAL A 237 1.33 -14.62 16.47
CA VAL A 237 1.47 -15.10 15.09
C VAL A 237 0.89 -16.52 15.03
N MET A 238 -0.10 -16.72 14.18
CA MET A 238 -0.63 -18.06 13.93
C MET A 238 0.44 -18.90 13.23
N ALA A 239 0.77 -20.07 13.80
CA ALA A 239 1.65 -21.01 13.13
C ALA A 239 0.99 -21.51 11.85
N ARG A 240 1.64 -21.25 10.71
CA ARG A 240 1.23 -21.73 9.39
C ARG A 240 2.40 -22.49 8.75
N PRO A 241 2.15 -23.63 8.08
CA PRO A 241 3.22 -24.42 7.48
C PRO A 241 3.96 -23.66 6.36
N GLU A 242 3.30 -22.70 5.71
CA GLU A 242 3.86 -21.89 4.63
C GLU A 242 4.80 -20.77 5.15
N TYR A 243 4.85 -20.55 6.47
CA TYR A 243 5.73 -19.55 7.07
C TYR A 243 7.15 -20.07 7.19
N LEU A 244 8.10 -19.20 6.83
CA LEU A 244 9.52 -19.50 6.91
C LEU A 244 9.95 -19.66 8.36
N SER A 245 10.59 -20.78 8.68
CA SER A 245 11.16 -21.02 10.00
C SER A 245 12.60 -20.51 10.07
N PHE A 246 12.84 -19.57 10.97
CA PHE A 246 14.17 -19.05 11.26
C PHE A 246 14.79 -19.72 12.48
N THR A 247 16.10 -19.99 12.40
CA THR A 247 16.90 -20.46 13.53
C THR A 247 17.04 -19.37 14.60
N PRO A 248 17.37 -19.71 15.87
CA PRO A 248 17.54 -18.70 16.93
C PRO A 248 18.56 -17.60 16.59
N ALA A 249 19.65 -17.96 15.89
CA ALA A 249 20.67 -17.01 15.46
C ALA A 249 20.14 -16.04 14.38
N GLU A 250 19.36 -16.56 13.42
CA GLU A 250 18.72 -15.75 12.38
C GLU A 250 17.65 -14.82 12.97
N ARG A 251 16.86 -15.32 13.92
CA ARG A 251 15.90 -14.50 14.67
C ARG A 251 16.60 -13.37 15.42
N SER A 252 17.74 -13.63 16.06
CA SER A 252 18.50 -12.57 16.75
C SER A 252 18.97 -11.48 15.78
N LEU A 253 19.40 -11.86 14.57
CA LEU A 253 19.78 -10.92 13.52
C LEU A 253 18.60 -10.08 13.03
N LEU A 254 17.51 -10.73 12.63
CA LEU A 254 16.34 -10.10 12.02
C LEU A 254 15.47 -9.34 13.02
N TYR A 255 15.24 -9.90 14.21
CA TYR A 255 14.35 -9.30 15.21
C TYR A 255 15.07 -8.28 16.09
N GLY A 256 16.39 -8.13 15.98
CA GLY A 256 17.15 -7.12 16.70
C GLY A 256 17.27 -7.37 18.20
N ARG A 257 17.98 -6.47 18.87
CA ARG A 257 18.40 -6.61 20.27
C ARG A 257 17.29 -6.34 21.29
N ASN A 258 16.36 -5.45 20.93
CA ASN A 258 15.32 -4.98 21.82
C ASN A 258 14.09 -5.92 21.86
N HIS A 259 14.04 -6.89 20.95
CA HIS A 259 12.94 -7.84 20.91
C HIS A 259 13.01 -8.80 22.10
N LYS A 260 12.07 -8.63 23.04
CA LYS A 260 11.92 -9.50 24.20
C LYS A 260 10.55 -10.18 24.15
N ILE A 261 10.58 -11.50 24.27
CA ILE A 261 9.38 -12.31 24.46
C ILE A 261 9.13 -12.40 25.96
N VAL A 262 8.02 -11.83 26.40
CA VAL A 262 7.55 -11.87 27.79
C VAL A 262 6.22 -12.62 27.85
N ASN A 263 5.62 -12.71 29.05
CA ASN A 263 4.30 -13.29 29.21
C ASN A 263 3.27 -12.55 28.34
N TYR A 264 2.34 -13.29 27.73
CA TYR A 264 1.32 -12.76 26.81
C TYR A 264 0.52 -11.57 27.36
N ARG A 265 0.33 -11.49 28.69
CA ARG A 265 -0.40 -10.38 29.34
C ARG A 265 0.37 -9.07 29.34
N THR A 266 1.70 -9.14 29.36
CA THR A 266 2.61 -7.97 29.38
C THR A 266 3.30 -7.78 28.03
N GLN A 267 2.94 -8.59 27.04
CA GLN A 267 3.58 -8.56 25.74
C GLN A 267 3.12 -7.33 24.97
N ILE A 268 4.10 -6.55 24.52
CA ILE A 268 3.92 -5.35 23.72
C ILE A 268 4.41 -5.64 22.30
N SER A 269 3.88 -4.91 21.31
CA SER A 269 4.35 -4.99 19.92
C SER A 269 5.86 -4.69 19.84
N PRO A 270 6.64 -5.41 19.01
CA PRO A 270 8.05 -5.13 18.80
C PRO A 270 8.34 -3.66 18.44
N LEU A 271 7.47 -3.02 17.67
CA LEU A 271 7.61 -1.60 17.33
C LEU A 271 7.63 -0.70 18.58
N VAL A 272 6.71 -0.94 19.53
CA VAL A 272 6.68 -0.15 20.78
C VAL A 272 7.85 -0.52 21.69
N GLN A 273 8.29 -1.77 21.72
CA GLN A 273 9.50 -2.17 22.46
C GLN A 273 10.77 -1.44 21.98
N GLU A 274 10.88 -1.20 20.67
CA GLU A 274 11.99 -0.40 20.09
C GLU A 274 11.93 1.07 20.55
N LEU A 275 10.72 1.64 20.68
CA LEU A 275 10.55 3.02 21.17
C LEU A 275 10.83 3.19 22.67
N GLU A 276 10.68 2.13 23.47
CA GLU A 276 11.04 2.15 24.89
C GLU A 276 12.56 2.16 25.10
N HIS A 277 13.32 1.59 24.16
CA HIS A 277 14.76 1.36 24.28
C HIS A 277 15.54 1.98 23.11
N VAL A 278 15.33 3.27 22.87
CA VAL A 278 16.04 4.02 21.83
C VAL A 278 17.46 4.35 22.31
N ALA A 279 18.45 3.95 21.52
CA ALA A 279 19.84 4.33 21.76
C ALA A 279 20.05 5.82 21.47
N GLU A 280 20.90 6.49 22.25
CA GLU A 280 21.13 7.94 22.12
C GLU A 280 21.58 8.35 20.71
N GLU A 281 22.36 7.51 20.03
CA GLU A 281 22.85 7.81 18.68
C GLU A 281 21.74 7.70 17.62
N ASP A 282 20.66 6.97 17.92
CA ASP A 282 19.51 6.76 17.03
C ASP A 282 18.36 7.75 17.28
N MET A 283 18.47 8.61 18.32
CA MET A 283 17.46 9.63 18.63
C MET A 283 17.11 10.58 17.46
N PRO A 284 18.05 11.00 16.58
CA PRO A 284 17.71 11.84 15.44
C PRO A 284 16.71 11.20 14.47
N ILE A 285 16.64 9.86 14.42
CA ILE A 285 15.73 9.11 13.54
C ILE A 285 14.27 9.43 13.85
N LEU A 286 13.95 9.69 15.12
CA LEU A 286 12.60 10.05 15.56
C LEU A 286 12.11 11.38 14.96
N TRP A 287 13.03 12.25 14.51
CA TRP A 287 12.72 13.57 13.95
C TRP A 287 12.70 13.62 12.42
N ILE A 288 13.06 12.52 11.75
CA ILE A 288 13.18 12.44 10.30
C ILE A 288 11.86 12.87 9.63
N GLY A 289 11.95 13.80 8.67
CA GLY A 289 10.80 14.31 7.93
C GLY A 289 9.92 15.33 8.67
N GLU A 290 10.23 15.66 9.93
CA GLU A 290 9.72 16.87 10.60
C GLU A 290 10.77 17.98 10.61
N ARG A 291 12.04 17.61 10.84
CA ARG A 291 13.19 18.51 10.86
C ARG A 291 14.26 17.94 9.96
N LYS A 292 15.04 18.82 9.32
CA LYS A 292 16.17 18.40 8.49
C LYS A 292 17.34 17.94 9.36
N TYR A 293 17.82 16.72 9.18
CA TYR A 293 18.97 16.20 9.92
C TYR A 293 20.21 17.05 9.65
N ARG A 294 20.88 17.47 10.72
CA ARG A 294 22.18 18.16 10.69
C ARG A 294 23.14 17.43 11.60
N GLY A 295 23.77 16.39 11.08
CA GLY A 295 24.83 15.67 11.77
C GLY A 295 25.73 14.97 10.77
N ASN A 296 26.78 14.34 11.29
CA ASN A 296 27.80 13.70 10.45
C ASN A 296 27.50 12.23 10.15
N ASP A 297 26.39 11.67 10.66
CA ASP A 297 26.03 10.28 10.40
C ASP A 297 25.42 10.13 9.00
N LYS A 298 26.22 9.61 8.06
CA LYS A 298 25.81 9.34 6.68
C LYS A 298 24.54 8.46 6.61
N ARG A 299 24.38 7.52 7.53
CA ARG A 299 23.27 6.54 7.50
C ARG A 299 21.93 7.20 7.81
N ILE A 300 21.92 8.11 8.78
CA ILE A 300 20.73 8.88 9.14
C ILE A 300 20.39 9.84 8.00
N ALA A 301 21.40 10.44 7.36
CA ALA A 301 21.20 11.28 6.18
C ALA A 301 20.66 10.51 4.97
N GLU A 302 21.14 9.29 4.71
CA GLU A 302 20.62 8.39 3.66
C GLU A 302 19.16 8.02 3.94
N MET A 303 18.85 7.54 5.15
CA MET A 303 17.48 7.20 5.53
C MET A 303 16.55 8.42 5.53
N GLU A 304 17.04 9.60 5.91
CA GLU A 304 16.26 10.84 5.79
C GLU A 304 15.97 11.17 4.32
N LEU A 305 16.96 11.06 3.45
CA LEU A 305 16.82 11.33 2.02
C LEU A 305 15.76 10.41 1.39
N GLU A 306 15.88 9.10 1.62
CA GLU A 306 14.91 8.09 1.19
C GLU A 306 13.50 8.40 1.69
N TYR A 307 13.37 8.79 2.97
CA TYR A 307 12.07 9.07 3.54
C TYR A 307 11.44 10.39 3.06
N ILE A 308 12.23 11.41 2.73
CA ILE A 308 11.76 12.75 2.32
C ILE A 308 11.43 12.81 0.83
N VAL A 309 12.21 12.14 -0.02
CA VAL A 309 12.06 12.23 -1.47
C VAL A 309 10.69 11.67 -1.90
N PRO A 310 9.89 12.41 -2.70
CA PRO A 310 8.65 11.90 -3.26
C PRO A 310 8.88 10.68 -4.15
N GLY A 311 7.95 9.72 -4.13
CA GLY A 311 7.99 8.50 -4.96
C GLY A 311 8.39 8.72 -6.43
N PRO A 312 7.79 9.69 -7.16
CA PRO A 312 8.15 9.97 -8.57
C PRO A 312 9.61 10.39 -8.80
N GLN A 313 10.27 10.91 -7.76
CA GLN A 313 11.63 11.47 -7.82
C GLN A 313 12.70 10.50 -7.32
N LEU A 314 12.33 9.30 -6.88
CA LEU A 314 13.27 8.29 -6.36
C LEU A 314 14.40 7.96 -7.35
N ARG A 315 14.13 7.95 -8.66
CA ARG A 315 15.14 7.77 -9.70
C ARG A 315 16.29 8.79 -9.68
N MET A 316 16.08 9.98 -9.09
CA MET A 316 17.09 11.04 -9.01
C MET A 316 18.15 10.75 -7.94
N ILE A 317 17.81 9.95 -6.94
CA ILE A 317 18.71 9.54 -5.85
C ILE A 317 19.28 8.13 -6.06
N ASP A 318 19.00 7.50 -7.20
CA ASP A 318 19.38 6.11 -7.53
C ASP A 318 18.93 5.09 -6.47
N VAL A 319 17.76 5.34 -5.88
CA VAL A 319 17.08 4.41 -4.95
C VAL A 319 15.76 3.99 -5.59
N ALA A 320 15.45 2.71 -5.52
CA ALA A 320 14.14 2.17 -5.85
C ALA A 320 13.52 1.58 -4.59
N HIS A 321 12.21 1.76 -4.42
CA HIS A 321 11.44 1.18 -3.32
C HIS A 321 10.31 0.33 -3.87
N GLY A 322 10.59 -0.94 -4.16
CA GLY A 322 9.66 -1.83 -4.85
C GLY A 322 9.20 -1.23 -6.19
N ILE A 323 7.89 -1.12 -6.42
CA ILE A 323 7.34 -0.53 -7.66
C ILE A 323 7.22 1.01 -7.65
N LEU A 324 7.56 1.69 -6.55
CA LEU A 324 7.37 3.14 -6.43
C LEU A 324 8.30 3.92 -7.36
N GLY A 325 7.76 4.93 -8.02
CA GLY A 325 8.50 5.77 -8.97
C GLY A 325 8.73 5.13 -10.34
N HIS A 326 8.33 3.86 -10.52
CA HIS A 326 8.43 3.20 -11.81
C HIS A 326 7.41 3.77 -12.80
N PRO A 327 7.71 3.75 -14.10
CA PRO A 327 6.78 4.22 -15.11
C PRO A 327 5.56 3.29 -15.18
N LYS A 328 4.38 3.89 -15.13
CA LYS A 328 3.08 3.22 -15.07
C LYS A 328 2.82 2.33 -16.29
N ASP A 329 3.37 2.69 -17.44
CA ASP A 329 3.24 1.95 -18.70
C ASP A 329 3.82 0.52 -18.64
N LEU A 330 4.75 0.26 -17.70
CA LEU A 330 5.34 -1.08 -17.51
C LEU A 330 4.43 -2.04 -16.73
N TYR A 331 3.31 -1.54 -16.20
CA TYR A 331 2.46 -2.28 -15.28
C TYR A 331 1.06 -2.45 -15.84
N ASN A 332 0.46 -3.60 -15.54
CA ASN A 332 -0.97 -3.80 -15.78
C ASN A 332 -1.82 -3.09 -14.70
N THR A 333 -3.14 -3.22 -14.79
CA THR A 333 -4.10 -2.63 -13.83
C THR A 333 -3.99 -3.16 -12.41
N ILE A 334 -3.53 -4.40 -12.28
CA ILE A 334 -3.31 -5.09 -11.02
C ILE A 334 -1.93 -4.72 -10.44
N LEU A 335 -1.17 -3.85 -11.13
CA LEU A 335 0.20 -3.47 -10.80
C LEU A 335 1.18 -4.66 -10.84
N ASP A 336 0.93 -5.62 -11.73
CA ASP A 336 1.92 -6.64 -12.10
C ASP A 336 2.79 -6.13 -13.24
N LEU A 337 4.08 -6.45 -13.16
CA LEU A 337 5.07 -6.05 -14.15
C LEU A 337 4.89 -6.81 -15.47
N ASP A 338 4.74 -6.07 -16.57
CA ASP A 338 4.65 -6.63 -17.91
C ASP A 338 6.04 -6.81 -18.55
N TRP A 339 6.63 -7.99 -18.35
CA TRP A 339 7.95 -8.33 -18.87
C TRP A 339 8.15 -8.08 -20.38
N PRO A 340 7.17 -8.37 -21.26
CA PRO A 340 7.25 -7.96 -22.67
C PRO A 340 7.58 -6.48 -22.83
N THR A 341 6.84 -5.59 -22.17
CA THR A 341 7.06 -4.13 -22.27
C THR A 341 8.43 -3.73 -21.70
N VAL A 342 8.86 -4.34 -20.59
CA VAL A 342 10.20 -4.14 -20.00
C VAL A 342 11.33 -4.52 -20.96
N ARG A 343 11.15 -5.57 -21.78
CA ARG A 343 12.16 -5.97 -22.78
C ARG A 343 12.30 -4.95 -23.90
N TYR A 344 11.20 -4.31 -24.29
CA TYR A 344 11.20 -3.30 -25.34
C TYR A 344 11.66 -1.90 -24.85
N SER A 345 11.74 -1.68 -23.54
CA SER A 345 12.17 -0.41 -22.95
C SER A 345 13.69 -0.27 -22.79
N ASN A 346 14.50 -1.17 -23.36
CA ASN A 346 15.96 -1.08 -23.46
C ASN A 346 16.71 -0.86 -22.13
N PHE A 347 16.21 -1.41 -21.03
CA PHE A 347 16.95 -1.42 -19.76
C PHE A 347 18.19 -2.33 -19.87
N SER A 348 19.29 -1.91 -19.25
CA SER A 348 20.53 -2.69 -19.20
C SER A 348 21.16 -2.59 -17.81
N LEU A 349 22.11 -3.46 -17.48
CA LEU A 349 22.83 -3.37 -16.20
C LEU A 349 23.50 -1.98 -16.02
N GLY A 350 23.96 -1.36 -17.10
CA GLY A 350 24.53 0.00 -17.07
C GLY A 350 23.49 1.13 -17.01
N TYR A 351 22.29 0.89 -17.53
CA TYR A 351 21.20 1.87 -17.60
C TYR A 351 19.90 1.25 -17.12
N ASP A 352 19.71 1.31 -15.80
CA ASP A 352 18.50 0.85 -15.12
C ASP A 352 18.18 1.81 -13.96
N PRO A 353 17.54 2.95 -14.26
CA PRO A 353 17.24 3.98 -13.26
C PRO A 353 16.15 3.56 -12.27
N TYR A 354 15.49 2.42 -12.49
CA TYR A 354 14.38 1.90 -11.69
C TYR A 354 14.75 0.57 -11.00
N HIS A 355 15.98 0.10 -11.14
CA HIS A 355 16.47 -1.15 -10.54
C HIS A 355 15.57 -2.37 -10.86
N ILE A 356 15.02 -2.42 -12.08
CA ILE A 356 14.16 -3.52 -12.54
C ILE A 356 14.99 -4.76 -12.92
N ILE A 357 16.16 -4.54 -13.54
CA ILE A 357 17.11 -5.57 -13.96
C ILE A 357 18.24 -5.71 -12.95
N ARG A 358 18.72 -4.59 -12.39
CA ARG A 358 19.74 -4.59 -11.35
C ARG A 358 19.18 -5.31 -10.13
N GLN A 359 19.89 -6.35 -9.69
CA GLN A 359 19.52 -7.02 -8.46
C GLN A 359 19.71 -6.04 -7.29
N PRO A 360 18.73 -5.91 -6.39
CA PRO A 360 18.94 -5.18 -5.15
C PRO A 360 20.10 -5.82 -4.39
N HIS A 361 21.03 -5.00 -3.93
CA HIS A 361 22.19 -5.45 -3.17
C HIS A 361 22.17 -4.89 -1.75
N LEU A 362 22.93 -5.54 -0.88
CA LEU A 362 23.17 -5.13 0.49
C LEU A 362 24.61 -4.65 0.59
N ASP A 363 24.79 -3.37 0.89
CA ASP A 363 26.12 -2.79 1.06
C ASP A 363 26.82 -3.40 2.27
N ILE A 364 28.07 -3.82 2.06
CA ILE A 364 28.87 -4.40 3.13
C ILE A 364 29.29 -3.27 4.09
N PRO A 365 28.91 -3.35 5.38
CA PRO A 365 29.26 -2.32 6.33
C PRO A 365 30.78 -2.28 6.55
N LYS A 366 31.32 -1.08 6.75
CA LYS A 366 32.73 -0.89 7.09
C LYS A 366 33.02 -1.48 8.48
N ILE A 367 34.21 -2.07 8.64
CA ILE A 367 34.62 -2.77 9.88
C ILE A 367 34.50 -1.87 11.12
N ASP A 368 34.81 -0.57 10.99
CA ASP A 368 34.72 0.39 12.10
C ASP A 368 33.39 1.16 12.18
N ALA A 369 32.35 0.74 11.46
CA ALA A 369 31.06 1.45 11.42
C ALA A 369 30.44 1.67 12.81
N LEU A 370 30.59 0.70 13.72
CA LEU A 370 30.08 0.80 15.09
C LEU A 370 30.85 1.81 15.95
N LYS A 371 32.16 1.97 15.70
CA LYS A 371 32.98 2.97 16.41
C LYS A 371 32.70 4.36 15.85
N ALA A 372 32.62 4.49 14.52
CA ALA A 372 32.25 5.74 13.85
C ALA A 372 30.89 6.26 14.36
N ARG A 373 29.90 5.38 14.55
CA ARG A 373 28.59 5.73 15.12
C ARG A 373 28.69 6.47 16.45
N LYS A 374 29.57 6.05 17.36
CA LYS A 374 29.73 6.67 18.69
C LYS A 374 30.45 8.02 18.65
N MET A 375 31.20 8.28 17.58
CA MET A 375 31.95 9.51 17.39
C MET A 375 31.15 10.57 16.62
N ASN A 376 29.90 10.28 16.24
CA ASN A 376 29.08 11.18 15.45
C ASN A 376 28.47 12.28 16.32
N GLU A 377 28.62 13.52 15.86
CA GLU A 377 28.00 14.69 16.47
C GLU A 377 26.69 15.04 15.79
N ASN A 378 25.72 15.47 16.60
CA ASN A 378 24.44 16.02 16.15
C ASN A 378 24.44 17.52 16.46
N TYR A 379 24.09 18.34 15.46
CA TYR A 379 24.06 19.80 15.59
C TYR A 379 22.64 20.33 15.82
N GLU A 380 22.53 21.59 16.26
CA GLU A 380 21.23 22.26 16.45
C GLU A 380 20.47 22.45 15.13
N HIS A 381 19.15 22.25 15.21
CA HIS A 381 18.24 22.21 14.06
C HIS A 381 17.44 23.50 13.95
N PHE A 382 17.36 24.06 12.74
CA PHE A 382 16.59 25.28 12.46
C PHE A 382 15.49 25.09 11.40
N TYR A 383 15.61 24.08 10.54
CA TYR A 383 14.70 23.90 9.40
C TYR A 383 13.61 22.87 9.70
N LYS A 384 12.35 23.29 9.50
CA LYS A 384 11.19 22.40 9.50
C LYS A 384 10.91 21.90 8.08
N VAL A 385 10.67 20.60 7.96
CA VAL A 385 10.32 19.97 6.68
C VAL A 385 8.79 19.90 6.59
N TYR A 386 8.23 20.56 5.59
CA TYR A 386 6.81 20.50 5.29
C TYR A 386 6.57 19.56 4.11
N ARG A 387 5.67 18.60 4.30
CA ARG A 387 5.19 17.72 3.22
C ARG A 387 3.82 18.18 2.76
N ILE A 388 3.66 18.27 1.45
CA ILE A 388 2.39 18.60 0.83
C ILE A 388 1.60 17.29 0.74
N TYR A 389 0.44 17.26 1.40
CA TYR A 389 -0.53 16.18 1.28
C TYR A 389 -1.77 16.75 0.62
N GLU A 390 -2.22 16.13 -0.47
CA GLU A 390 -3.46 16.52 -1.12
C GLU A 390 -4.66 15.99 -0.32
N PRO A 391 -5.50 16.87 0.25
CA PRO A 391 -6.69 16.44 0.96
C PRO A 391 -7.68 15.82 -0.03
N HIS A 392 -8.28 14.70 0.37
CA HIS A 392 -9.26 14.03 -0.48
C HIS A 392 -10.64 14.67 -0.30
N SER A 393 -11.32 14.93 -1.41
CA SER A 393 -12.65 15.53 -1.40
C SER A 393 -13.70 14.54 -0.86
N LEU A 394 -14.77 15.06 -0.26
CA LEU A 394 -15.91 14.25 0.19
C LEU A 394 -16.53 13.42 -0.95
N GLN A 395 -16.43 13.89 -2.19
CA GLN A 395 -16.92 13.19 -3.37
C GLN A 395 -16.15 11.89 -3.61
N ILE A 396 -14.82 11.90 -3.43
CA ILE A 396 -13.98 10.70 -3.57
C ILE A 396 -14.34 9.69 -2.48
N LEU A 397 -14.53 10.13 -1.24
CA LEU A 397 -14.95 9.23 -0.15
C LEU A 397 -16.32 8.59 -0.44
N GLN A 398 -17.30 9.39 -0.89
CA GLN A 398 -18.63 8.86 -1.26
C GLN A 398 -18.58 7.88 -2.43
N LYS A 399 -17.66 8.08 -3.37
CA LYS A 399 -17.44 7.18 -4.50
C LYS A 399 -16.93 5.81 -4.05
N TRP A 400 -16.00 5.78 -3.10
CA TRP A 400 -15.54 4.53 -2.49
C TRP A 400 -16.65 3.80 -1.73
N LEU A 401 -17.44 4.52 -0.93
CA LEU A 401 -18.58 3.92 -0.22
C LEU A 401 -19.65 3.31 -1.13
N LYS A 402 -19.75 3.81 -2.35
CA LYS A 402 -20.68 3.31 -3.37
C LYS A 402 -20.03 2.31 -4.32
N ARG A 403 -18.81 1.83 -4.05
CA ARG A 403 -18.08 0.91 -4.94
C ARG A 403 -18.93 -0.26 -5.42
N ASP A 404 -19.51 -1.02 -4.51
CA ASP A 404 -20.26 -2.22 -4.90
C ASP A 404 -21.51 -1.88 -5.71
N LYS A 405 -22.18 -0.76 -5.37
CA LYS A 405 -23.33 -0.25 -6.14
C LYS A 405 -22.91 0.21 -7.52
N LEU A 406 -21.74 0.84 -7.67
CA LEU A 406 -21.19 1.26 -8.95
C LEU A 406 -20.78 0.06 -9.79
N VAL A 407 -20.11 -0.94 -9.20
CA VAL A 407 -19.76 -2.18 -9.89
C VAL A 407 -21.00 -2.91 -10.38
N GLN A 408 -22.03 -3.05 -9.54
CA GLN A 408 -23.32 -3.64 -9.92
C GLN A 408 -24.01 -2.83 -11.02
N PHE A 409 -24.03 -1.50 -10.91
CA PHE A 409 -24.62 -0.61 -11.91
C PHE A 409 -23.98 -0.80 -13.29
N TYR A 410 -22.66 -0.89 -13.35
CA TYR A 410 -21.95 -1.12 -14.61
C TYR A 410 -22.22 -2.52 -15.15
N ARG A 411 -22.21 -3.55 -14.30
CA ARG A 411 -22.60 -4.93 -14.69
C ARG A 411 -24.02 -5.04 -15.24
N SER A 412 -24.98 -4.29 -14.69
CA SER A 412 -26.37 -4.29 -15.16
C SER A 412 -26.60 -3.51 -16.47
N GLY A 413 -25.54 -3.14 -17.19
CA GLY A 413 -25.63 -2.36 -18.43
C GLY A 413 -25.55 -0.85 -18.24
N GLY A 414 -25.07 -0.38 -17.08
CA GLY A 414 -24.66 1.00 -16.90
C GLY A 414 -23.62 1.38 -17.95
N LEU A 415 -23.65 2.65 -18.37
CA LEU A 415 -22.99 3.32 -19.52
C LEU A 415 -21.53 2.94 -19.91
N LEU A 416 -20.82 2.10 -19.16
CA LEU A 416 -19.41 1.74 -19.41
C LEU A 416 -19.19 0.39 -20.10
N LEU A 417 -20.07 -0.60 -19.91
CA LEU A 417 -19.91 -1.91 -20.56
C LEU A 417 -20.44 -1.94 -22.00
N THR A 418 -21.25 -0.96 -22.39
CA THR A 418 -21.63 -0.75 -23.78
C THR A 418 -20.62 0.19 -24.42
N ASN A 419 -19.74 -0.38 -25.24
CA ASN A 419 -18.93 0.39 -26.20
C ASN A 419 -19.86 1.43 -26.86
N VAL A 420 -19.45 2.71 -26.94
CA VAL A 420 -20.28 3.77 -27.52
C VAL A 420 -20.83 3.33 -28.88
N VAL A 421 -20.03 2.57 -29.64
CA VAL A 421 -20.43 1.93 -30.91
C VAL A 421 -21.54 0.90 -30.73
N SER A 422 -21.42 -0.06 -29.81
CA SER A 422 -22.47 -1.08 -29.59
C SER A 422 -23.73 -0.50 -28.97
N ARG A 423 -23.62 0.62 -28.24
CA ARG A 423 -24.75 1.43 -27.81
C ARG A 423 -25.43 2.11 -28.98
N CYS A 424 -24.69 2.78 -29.86
CA CYS A 424 -25.24 3.38 -31.06
C CYS A 424 -25.89 2.32 -31.97
N GLU A 425 -25.28 1.14 -32.09
CA GLU A 425 -25.84 0.00 -32.82
C GLU A 425 -27.13 -0.54 -32.17
N LYS A 426 -27.18 -0.63 -30.83
CA LYS A 426 -28.40 -1.00 -30.10
C LYS A 426 -29.48 0.07 -30.19
N GLU A 427 -29.13 1.36 -30.11
CA GLU A 427 -30.05 2.49 -30.29
C GLU A 427 -30.52 2.62 -31.75
N LEU A 428 -29.73 2.15 -32.72
CA LEU A 428 -30.12 2.01 -34.14
C LEU A 428 -31.00 0.78 -34.39
N ALA A 429 -30.77 -0.32 -33.66
CA ALA A 429 -31.49 -1.58 -33.79
C ALA A 429 -32.83 -1.59 -33.02
N GLU A 430 -32.86 -0.99 -31.83
CA GLU A 430 -34.09 -0.67 -31.12
C GLU A 430 -34.74 0.50 -31.85
N LYS A 431 -35.89 0.27 -32.50
CA LYS A 431 -36.73 1.33 -33.06
C LYS A 431 -37.38 2.16 -31.94
N VAL A 432 -36.57 2.80 -31.11
CA VAL A 432 -37.04 3.79 -30.14
C VAL A 432 -37.54 4.98 -30.95
N PRO A 433 -38.76 5.50 -30.71
CA PRO A 433 -39.24 6.68 -31.40
C PRO A 433 -38.27 7.82 -31.14
N VAL A 434 -37.58 8.24 -32.21
CA VAL A 434 -36.62 9.34 -32.21
C VAL A 434 -37.28 10.52 -31.50
N THR A 435 -36.73 10.92 -30.37
CA THR A 435 -37.17 12.13 -29.68
C THR A 435 -36.97 13.27 -30.65
N LYS A 436 -38.05 13.97 -31.02
CA LYS A 436 -37.97 15.06 -32.01
C LYS A 436 -36.86 16.03 -31.59
N VAL A 437 -36.02 16.42 -32.55
CA VAL A 437 -34.83 17.27 -32.31
C VAL A 437 -35.18 18.51 -31.48
N ASP A 438 -36.37 19.07 -31.67
CA ASP A 438 -36.92 20.20 -30.91
C ASP A 438 -37.05 19.93 -29.39
N GLN A 439 -37.39 18.71 -29.00
CA GLN A 439 -37.47 18.31 -27.58
C GLN A 439 -36.09 18.18 -26.96
N VAL A 440 -35.09 17.71 -27.72
CA VAL A 440 -33.70 17.63 -27.27
C VAL A 440 -33.12 19.04 -27.10
N ILE A 441 -33.36 19.93 -28.07
CA ILE A 441 -32.91 21.32 -28.04
C ILE A 441 -33.55 22.07 -26.87
N SER A 442 -34.87 21.94 -26.68
CA SER A 442 -35.57 22.59 -25.56
C SER A 442 -35.12 22.07 -24.20
N ASN A 443 -34.83 20.78 -24.05
CA ASN A 443 -34.26 20.21 -22.83
C ASN A 443 -32.83 20.70 -22.56
N TYR A 444 -31.98 20.78 -23.60
CA TYR A 444 -30.64 21.35 -23.48
C TYR A 444 -30.68 22.81 -23.01
N PHE A 445 -31.54 23.65 -23.62
CA PHE A 445 -31.70 25.04 -23.18
C PHE A 445 -32.29 25.16 -21.78
N LYS A 446 -33.23 24.28 -21.38
CA LYS A 446 -33.73 24.21 -20.01
C LYS A 446 -32.61 23.90 -19.02
N VAL A 447 -31.80 22.86 -19.27
CA VAL A 447 -30.68 22.48 -18.39
C VAL A 447 -29.62 23.59 -18.33
N LYS A 448 -29.25 24.17 -19.47
CA LYS A 448 -28.30 25.29 -19.56
C LYS A 448 -28.80 26.53 -18.83
N SER A 449 -30.10 26.84 -18.91
CA SER A 449 -30.71 27.95 -18.19
C SER A 449 -30.76 27.70 -16.68
N ARG A 450 -30.96 26.44 -16.27
CA ARG A 450 -30.98 26.00 -14.87
C ARG A 450 -29.58 26.10 -14.25
N LEU A 451 -28.54 25.66 -14.98
CA LEU A 451 -27.14 25.77 -14.57
C LEU A 451 -26.66 27.23 -14.51
N ARG A 452 -27.13 28.10 -15.41
CA ARG A 452 -26.79 29.53 -15.40
C ARG A 452 -27.49 30.34 -14.30
N LYS A 453 -28.64 29.88 -13.79
CA LYS A 453 -29.42 30.60 -12.77
C LYS A 453 -29.07 30.22 -11.33
N GLY A 454 -28.18 29.27 -11.08
CA GLY A 454 -27.70 28.96 -9.73
C GLY A 454 -28.82 28.71 -8.70
N SER A 455 -29.91 28.04 -9.07
CA SER A 455 -31.00 27.75 -8.12
C SER A 455 -30.75 26.45 -7.34
N PRO A 456 -31.23 26.34 -6.08
CA PRO A 456 -30.95 25.20 -5.21
C PRO A 456 -31.64 23.93 -5.71
N TYR A 457 -31.03 22.79 -5.37
CA TYR A 457 -31.47 21.44 -5.69
C TYR A 457 -32.84 21.14 -5.06
N GLU A 458 -33.93 21.24 -5.83
CA GLU A 458 -35.22 20.64 -5.48
C GLU A 458 -35.30 19.23 -6.09
N GLN A 459 -35.52 18.25 -5.21
CA GLN A 459 -35.83 16.87 -5.57
C GLN A 459 -37.17 16.85 -6.30
N ASP A 460 -37.15 16.50 -7.59
CA ASP A 460 -38.35 16.01 -8.27
C ASP A 460 -38.01 14.78 -9.12
N ASN A 461 -38.39 13.63 -8.55
CA ASN A 461 -39.20 12.60 -9.18
C ASN A 461 -38.93 12.30 -10.67
N VAL A 462 -37.86 11.52 -10.91
CA VAL A 462 -37.90 10.53 -11.99
C VAL A 462 -38.38 9.22 -11.37
N SER A 463 -39.61 8.87 -11.70
CA SER A 463 -40.27 7.61 -11.38
C SER A 463 -39.47 6.41 -11.90
N ILE A 464 -38.75 5.75 -10.99
CA ILE A 464 -38.53 4.30 -11.06
C ILE A 464 -39.48 3.70 -10.03
N THR A 465 -40.34 2.83 -10.53
CA THR A 465 -41.41 2.14 -9.81
C THR A 465 -40.89 1.35 -8.61
N SER A 466 -41.29 1.76 -7.40
CA SER A 466 -41.50 0.86 -6.26
C SER A 466 -42.41 1.52 -5.22
N SER A 467 -43.62 0.96 -5.10
CA SER A 467 -44.46 0.83 -3.90
C SER A 467 -44.40 1.89 -2.79
N ARG A 468 -45.55 2.55 -2.59
CA ARG A 468 -45.97 3.41 -1.47
C ARG A 468 -45.66 2.81 -0.09
N ILE A 469 -45.31 3.66 0.89
CA ILE A 469 -45.95 3.80 2.22
C ILE A 469 -45.40 5.06 2.94
N GLY A 470 -46.32 5.88 3.46
CA GLY A 470 -46.24 6.58 4.75
C GLY A 470 -45.21 7.69 4.96
N GLY A 471 -45.67 8.95 4.97
CA GLY A 471 -44.87 10.13 5.30
C GLY A 471 -44.75 10.43 6.80
N PHE A 472 -43.88 11.40 7.13
CA PHE A 472 -44.02 12.32 8.27
C PHE A 472 -43.20 13.59 7.99
N ASN A 473 -43.85 14.75 8.19
CA ASN A 473 -43.25 16.08 8.09
C ASN A 473 -42.47 16.43 9.37
N SER A 474 -41.35 17.16 9.23
CA SER A 474 -40.79 18.05 10.27
C SER A 474 -39.90 19.14 9.65
N PRO A 475 -39.81 20.35 10.24
CA PRO A 475 -39.53 21.59 9.50
C PRO A 475 -38.05 21.98 9.37
N ARG A 476 -37.78 22.76 8.32
CA ARG A 476 -36.48 23.31 7.90
C ARG A 476 -35.87 24.26 8.94
N GLN A 477 -34.62 24.01 9.36
CA GLN A 477 -33.76 25.01 9.99
C GLN A 477 -33.03 25.85 8.93
N LYS A 478 -33.00 27.18 9.13
CA LYS A 478 -32.34 28.18 8.27
C LYS A 478 -30.82 28.07 8.39
N LYS A 479 -30.11 28.07 7.25
CA LYS A 479 -28.64 28.24 7.19
C LYS A 479 -28.27 29.72 7.26
N THR A 480 -27.43 30.10 8.21
CA THR A 480 -26.65 31.34 8.19
C THR A 480 -25.39 31.19 7.33
N PRO A 481 -24.83 32.26 6.76
CA PRO A 481 -23.66 32.19 5.88
C PRO A 481 -22.37 32.02 6.70
N GLN A 482 -21.49 31.13 6.23
CA GLN A 482 -20.12 30.97 6.74
C GLN A 482 -19.23 32.06 6.14
N GLU A 483 -18.69 32.94 7.00
CA GLU A 483 -17.59 33.84 6.65
C GLU A 483 -16.28 33.04 6.66
N TYR A 484 -15.51 33.19 5.58
CA TYR A 484 -14.14 32.71 5.50
C TYR A 484 -13.22 33.80 6.08
N TYR A 485 -12.62 33.55 7.24
CA TYR A 485 -11.46 34.30 7.70
C TYR A 485 -10.21 33.47 7.47
N PHE A 486 -9.29 34.03 6.68
CA PHE A 486 -7.87 33.69 6.73
C PHE A 486 -7.24 34.62 7.75
N ASP A 487 -6.64 34.06 8.80
CA ASP A 487 -5.49 34.61 9.51
C ASP A 487 -4.52 33.44 9.80
#